data_AF-A0A0E9XX80-F1
#
_entry.id   AF-A0A0E9XX80-F1
#
_cell.length_a   1.000
_cell.length_b   1.000
_cell.length_c   1.000
_cell.angle_alpha   90.00
_cell.angle_beta   90.00
_cell.angle_gamma   90.00
#
_symmetry.space_group_name_H-M   'P 1'
#
loop_
_entity.id
_entity.type
_entity.pdbx_description
1 polymer ?
#
loop_
_entity_poly.entity_id
_entity_poly.type
_entity_poly.pdbx_seq_one_letter_code
_entity_poly.pdbx_strand_id
1 'polypeptide(L)'
;MSPNCKLQRLDLSNNNLGDSGVKLLCAGLMSPDCKLQTLGLGWCNLTDGCCDVLASVLCSPHSELRDLELRDNELQDSGVRALSAGLEVPHCKVQRLGLSGCRVTQTRL
;
A
#
# COMPACT_ATOMS: atom_id res chain seq x y z
N MET A 1 -3.16 -4.74 -18.32
CA MET A 1 -3.11 -6.04 -17.61
C MET A 1 -4.04 -7.02 -18.30
N SER A 2 -3.78 -8.32 -18.20
CA SER A 2 -4.68 -9.34 -18.78
C SER A 2 -6.01 -9.36 -18.00
N PRO A 3 -7.18 -9.40 -18.67
CA PRO A 3 -8.51 -9.35 -18.04
C PRO A 3 -8.87 -10.59 -17.20
N ASN A 4 -7.89 -11.46 -16.92
CA ASN A 4 -8.06 -12.68 -16.13
C ASN A 4 -6.99 -12.80 -15.04
N CYS A 5 -6.62 -11.67 -14.42
CA CYS A 5 -5.68 -11.67 -13.30
C CYS A 5 -6.33 -12.33 -12.07
N LYS A 6 -5.92 -13.57 -11.77
CA LYS A 6 -6.44 -14.35 -10.64
C LYS A 6 -5.61 -14.18 -9.36
N LEU A 7 -4.54 -13.39 -9.41
CA LEU A 7 -3.62 -13.25 -8.27
C LEU A 7 -4.30 -12.48 -7.14
N GLN A 8 -4.50 -13.14 -6.01
CA GLN A 8 -5.11 -12.54 -4.82
C GLN A 8 -4.09 -12.15 -3.75
N ARG A 9 -2.91 -12.77 -3.78
CA ARG A 9 -1.82 -12.50 -2.84
C ARG A 9 -0.51 -12.29 -3.58
N LEU A 10 0.16 -11.20 -3.25
CA LEU A 10 1.48 -10.86 -3.75
C LEU A 10 2.31 -10.42 -2.55
N ASP A 11 3.37 -11.17 -2.26
CA ASP A 11 4.32 -10.82 -1.22
C ASP A 11 5.66 -10.50 -1.89
N LEU A 12 6.06 -9.24 -1.83
CA LEU A 12 7.33 -8.73 -2.34
C LEU A 12 8.25 -8.28 -1.19
N SER A 13 7.93 -8.66 0.05
CA SER A 13 8.74 -8.27 1.21
C SER A 13 10.20 -8.70 1.04
N ASN A 14 11.13 -7.96 1.64
CA ASN A 14 12.58 -8.18 1.55
C ASN A 14 13.16 -7.99 0.12
N ASN A 15 12.58 -7.10 -0.68
CA ASN A 15 13.14 -6.71 -1.98
C ASN A 15 13.43 -5.21 -1.99
N ASN A 16 14.56 -4.79 -2.57
CA ASN A 16 14.90 -3.36 -2.69
C ASN A 16 14.09 -2.68 -3.83
N LEU A 17 12.77 -2.61 -3.67
CA LEU A 17 11.85 -2.01 -4.64
C LEU A 17 12.03 -0.49 -4.71
N GLY A 18 12.19 0.14 -3.54
CA GLY A 18 12.12 1.59 -3.40
C GLY A 18 10.77 2.18 -3.84
N ASP A 19 10.63 3.49 -3.67
CA ASP A 19 9.39 4.19 -3.99
C ASP A 19 9.03 4.10 -5.48
N SER A 20 10.03 4.06 -6.36
CA SER A 20 9.83 3.93 -7.81
C SER A 20 9.22 2.57 -8.17
N GLY A 21 9.68 1.48 -7.53
CA GLY A 21 9.11 0.15 -7.72
C GLY A 21 7.65 0.08 -7.28
N VAL A 22 7.31 0.69 -6.15
CA VAL A 22 5.92 0.77 -5.67
C VAL A 22 5.05 1.62 -6.58
N LYS A 23 5.56 2.76 -7.09
CA LYS A 23 4.82 3.58 -8.07
C LYS A 23 4.44 2.80 -9.32
N LEU A 24 5.36 1.98 -9.85
CA LEU A 24 5.08 1.10 -11.00
C LEU A 24 4.07 0.01 -10.65
N LEU A 25 4.20 -0.61 -9.47
CA LEU A 25 3.26 -1.62 -9.00
C LEU A 25 1.84 -1.07 -8.86
N CYS A 26 1.70 0.12 -8.29
CA CYS A 26 0.40 0.77 -8.06
C CYS A 26 -0.37 1.04 -9.35
N ALA A 27 0.31 1.31 -10.47
CA ALA A 27 -0.36 1.45 -11.77
C ALA A 27 -1.15 0.19 -12.16
N GLY A 28 -0.66 -1.00 -11.79
CA GLY A 28 -1.39 -2.26 -11.96
C GLY A 28 -2.50 -2.47 -10.93
N LEU A 29 -2.28 -2.07 -9.68
CA LEU A 29 -3.27 -2.19 -8.60
C LEU A 29 -4.51 -1.32 -8.80
N MET A 30 -4.37 -0.19 -9.51
CA MET A 30 -5.50 0.69 -9.86
C MET A 30 -6.37 0.14 -11.00
N SER A 31 -5.96 -0.94 -11.66
CA SER A 31 -6.75 -1.55 -12.73
C SER A 31 -8.05 -2.15 -12.18
N PRO A 32 -9.20 -1.95 -12.86
CA PRO A 32 -10.48 -2.53 -12.43
C PRO A 32 -10.51 -4.06 -12.45
N ASP A 33 -9.60 -4.68 -13.20
CA ASP A 33 -9.45 -6.13 -13.29
C ASP A 33 -8.51 -6.70 -12.21
N CYS A 34 -7.90 -5.85 -11.37
CA CYS A 34 -7.04 -6.31 -10.30
C CYS A 34 -7.86 -7.01 -9.21
N LYS A 35 -7.47 -8.24 -8.85
CA LYS A 35 -8.14 -9.05 -7.82
C LYS A 35 -7.28 -9.22 -6.57
N LEU A 36 -6.23 -8.40 -6.42
CA LEU A 36 -5.29 -8.51 -5.31
C LEU A 36 -5.94 -8.09 -4.00
N GLN A 37 -5.91 -8.99 -3.02
CA GLN A 37 -6.48 -8.80 -1.69
C GLN A 37 -5.40 -8.63 -0.62
N THR A 38 -4.23 -9.24 -0.82
CA THR A 38 -3.09 -9.09 0.08
C THR A 38 -1.86 -8.60 -0.68
N LEU A 39 -1.26 -7.54 -0.16
CA LEU A 39 0.01 -7.00 -0.63
C LEU A 39 1.03 -6.92 0.51
N GLY A 40 2.14 -7.64 0.36
CA GLY A 40 3.30 -7.57 1.25
C GLY A 40 4.42 -6.72 0.66
N LEU A 41 4.80 -5.67 1.38
CA LEU A 41 5.84 -4.72 1.02
C LEU A 41 6.76 -4.40 2.23
N GLY A 42 6.90 -5.34 3.17
CA GLY A 42 7.77 -5.13 4.32
C GLY A 42 9.24 -5.21 3.95
N TRP A 43 10.11 -4.44 4.61
CA TRP A 43 11.55 -4.39 4.28
C TRP A 43 11.82 -4.12 2.79
N CYS A 44 11.14 -3.10 2.22
CA CYS A 44 11.21 -2.80 0.80
C CYS A 44 11.97 -1.51 0.44
N ASN A 45 12.66 -0.92 1.43
CA ASN A 45 13.36 0.36 1.32
C ASN A 45 12.43 1.50 0.86
N LEU A 46 11.21 1.52 1.40
CA LEU A 46 10.19 2.52 1.08
C LEU A 46 10.31 3.72 2.01
N THR A 47 10.00 4.90 1.48
CA THR A 47 9.89 6.15 2.24
C THR A 47 8.46 6.70 2.20
N ASP A 48 8.21 7.85 2.81
CA ASP A 48 6.93 8.54 2.68
C ASP A 48 6.59 8.92 1.22
N GLY A 49 7.60 9.01 0.34
CA GLY A 49 7.44 9.34 -1.09
C GLY A 49 6.61 8.37 -1.93
N CYS A 50 6.26 7.19 -1.41
CA CYS A 50 5.31 6.26 -2.05
C CYS A 50 3.91 6.25 -1.39
N CYS A 51 3.72 6.93 -0.26
CA CYS A 51 2.48 6.82 0.50
C CYS A 51 1.28 7.45 -0.22
N ASP A 52 1.47 8.55 -0.97
CA ASP A 52 0.39 9.17 -1.76
C ASP A 52 -0.14 8.24 -2.87
N VAL A 53 0.76 7.50 -3.53
CA VAL A 53 0.36 6.57 -4.59
C VAL A 53 -0.31 5.33 -4.00
N LEU A 54 0.14 4.86 -2.83
CA LEU A 54 -0.54 3.79 -2.10
C LEU A 54 -1.93 4.25 -1.63
N ALA A 55 -2.05 5.45 -1.06
CA ALA A 55 -3.32 6.05 -0.68
C ALA A 55 -4.27 6.15 -1.87
N SER A 56 -3.78 6.49 -3.06
CA SER A 56 -4.58 6.49 -4.29
C SER A 56 -5.12 5.10 -4.66
N VAL A 57 -4.35 4.03 -4.40
CA VAL A 57 -4.85 2.64 -4.55
C VAL A 57 -5.95 2.35 -3.53
N LEU A 58 -5.78 2.77 -2.27
CA LEU A 58 -6.79 2.60 -1.22
C LEU A 58 -8.09 3.37 -1.54
N CYS A 59 -7.95 4.57 -2.13
CA CYS A 59 -9.03 5.40 -2.64
C CYS A 59 -9.71 4.86 -3.90
N SER A 60 -9.19 3.85 -4.57
CA SER A 60 -9.81 3.35 -5.80
C SER A 60 -11.05 2.51 -5.46
N PRO A 61 -12.23 2.80 -6.04
CA PRO A 61 -13.43 1.98 -5.84
C PRO A 61 -13.29 0.56 -6.39
N HIS A 62 -12.30 0.33 -7.25
CA HIS A 62 -12.01 -0.98 -7.83
C HIS A 62 -10.96 -1.78 -7.05
N SER A 63 -10.29 -1.17 -6.07
CA SER A 63 -9.36 -1.91 -5.24
C SER A 63 -10.10 -3.03 -4.51
N GLU A 64 -9.49 -4.21 -4.46
CA GLU A 64 -9.94 -5.35 -3.67
C GLU A 64 -9.06 -5.58 -2.44
N LEU A 65 -8.11 -4.67 -2.18
CA LEU A 65 -7.11 -4.84 -1.14
C LEU A 65 -7.75 -4.87 0.26
N ARG A 66 -7.44 -5.93 1.00
CA ARG A 66 -7.88 -6.17 2.38
C ARG A 66 -6.72 -6.09 3.36
N ASP A 67 -5.53 -6.50 2.92
CA ASP A 67 -4.35 -6.60 3.76
C ASP A 67 -3.18 -5.89 3.09
N LEU A 68 -2.65 -4.87 3.76
CA LEU A 68 -1.47 -4.13 3.34
C LEU A 68 -0.40 -4.22 4.44
N GLU A 69 0.73 -4.82 4.13
CA GLU A 69 1.83 -4.98 5.06
C GLU A 69 3.03 -4.13 4.60
N LEU A 70 3.40 -3.14 5.42
CA LEU A 70 4.44 -2.15 5.12
C LEU A 70 5.54 -2.12 6.19
N ARG A 71 5.60 -3.11 7.09
CA ARG A 71 6.56 -3.14 8.19
C ARG A 71 8.00 -2.86 7.76
N ASP A 72 8.76 -2.25 8.67
CA ASP A 72 10.20 -2.03 8.55
C ASP A 72 10.57 -1.28 7.25
N ASN A 73 9.86 -0.17 7.01
CA ASN A 73 10.16 0.84 6.00
C ASN A 73 10.29 2.22 6.67
N GLU A 74 10.71 3.25 5.96
CA GLU A 74 10.93 4.59 6.51
C GLU A 74 9.78 5.55 6.19
N LEU A 75 8.54 5.12 6.46
CA LEU A 75 7.34 5.87 6.06
C LEU A 75 7.09 7.13 6.90
N GLN A 76 7.56 7.17 8.14
CA GLN A 76 7.43 8.33 9.05
C GLN A 76 5.96 8.76 9.27
N ASP A 77 5.75 9.84 10.03
CA ASP A 77 4.41 10.35 10.32
C ASP A 77 3.71 10.95 9.08
N SER A 78 4.48 11.51 8.15
CA SER A 78 3.98 12.04 6.87
C SER A 78 3.35 10.94 6.02
N GLY A 79 4.03 9.80 5.88
CA GLY A 79 3.53 8.66 5.11
C GLY A 79 2.27 8.06 5.73
N VAL A 80 2.22 7.93 7.07
CA VAL A 80 1.01 7.46 7.76
C VAL A 80 -0.16 8.42 7.54
N ARG A 81 0.06 9.74 7.61
CA ARG A 81 -0.99 10.73 7.34
C ARG A 81 -1.56 10.59 5.92
N ALA A 82 -0.69 10.39 4.92
CA ALA A 82 -1.12 10.17 3.55
C ALA A 82 -1.96 8.87 3.42
N LEU A 83 -1.51 7.78 4.03
CA LEU A 83 -2.25 6.52 4.04
C LEU A 83 -3.62 6.65 4.73
N SER A 84 -3.70 7.39 5.83
CA SER A 84 -4.97 7.63 6.56
C SER A 84 -6.04 8.25 5.67
N ALA A 85 -5.70 9.21 4.81
CA ALA A 85 -6.65 9.81 3.87
C ALA A 85 -7.26 8.76 2.92
N GLY A 86 -6.48 7.73 2.55
CA GLY A 86 -6.96 6.60 1.74
C GLY A 86 -7.79 5.57 2.51
N LEU A 87 -7.70 5.54 3.83
CA LEU A 87 -8.49 4.65 4.69
C LEU A 87 -9.84 5.27 5.08
N GLU A 88 -9.95 6.60 5.11
CA GLU A 88 -11.17 7.31 5.51
C GLU A 88 -12.30 7.24 4.46
N VAL A 89 -11.99 6.86 3.22
CA VAL A 89 -12.98 6.78 2.15
C VAL A 89 -13.94 5.59 2.35
N PRO A 90 -15.26 5.77 2.15
CA PRO A 90 -16.27 4.76 2.51
C PRO A 90 -16.12 3.40 1.81
N HIS A 91 -15.51 3.37 0.62
CA HIS A 91 -15.29 2.15 -0.15
C HIS A 91 -13.92 1.53 0.07
N CYS A 92 -13.09 2.07 0.98
CA CYS A 92 -11.84 1.43 1.34
C CYS A 92 -12.12 0.06 1.96
N LYS A 93 -11.38 -0.94 1.46
CA LYS A 93 -11.62 -2.35 1.77
C LYS A 93 -10.62 -2.93 2.76
N VAL A 94 -9.57 -2.17 3.11
CA VAL A 94 -8.50 -2.61 4.00
C VAL A 94 -9.02 -2.89 5.41
N GLN A 95 -8.66 -4.05 5.93
CA GLN A 95 -9.01 -4.55 7.26
C GLN A 95 -7.77 -4.75 8.13
N ARG A 96 -6.58 -4.95 7.52
CA ARG A 96 -5.31 -5.05 8.23
C ARG A 96 -4.27 -4.16 7.56
N LEU A 97 -3.63 -3.33 8.37
CA LEU A 97 -2.51 -2.49 7.97
C LEU A 97 -1.34 -2.72 8.92
N GLY A 98 -0.22 -3.23 8.38
CA GLY A 98 1.02 -3.45 9.12
C GLY A 98 1.96 -2.26 8.99
N LEU A 99 2.27 -1.59 10.11
CA LEU A 99 3.17 -0.42 10.19
C LEU A 99 4.28 -0.58 11.24
N SER A 100 4.53 -1.81 11.72
CA SER A 100 5.60 -2.06 12.68
C SER A 100 6.94 -1.62 12.11
N GLY A 101 7.77 -0.91 12.87
CA GLY A 101 9.08 -0.45 12.38
C GLY A 101 9.02 0.66 11.31
N CYS A 102 7.87 1.32 11.09
CA CYS A 102 7.73 2.36 10.07
C CYS A 102 8.28 3.76 10.43
N ARG A 103 9.06 3.86 11.53
CA ARG A 103 9.56 5.14 12.10
C ARG A 103 8.46 6.15 12.46
N VAL A 104 7.28 5.67 12.85
CA VAL A 104 6.17 6.50 13.34
C VAL A 104 6.48 6.97 14.75
N THR A 105 6.24 8.24 15.04
CA THR A 105 6.50 8.85 16.34
C THR A 105 5.21 9.16 17.10
N GLN A 106 5.35 9.56 18.37
CA GLN A 106 4.22 10.06 19.15
C GLN A 106 3.89 11.49 18.71
N THR A 107 3.30 11.65 17.54
CA THR A 107 2.70 12.91 17.08
C THR A 107 1.18 12.86 17.20
N ARG A 108 0.56 14.00 17.53
CA ARG A 108 -0.90 14.14 17.41
C ARG A 108 -1.23 14.22 15.91
N LEU A 109 -1.71 13.11 15.35
CA LEU A 109 -2.35 13.09 14.03
C LEU A 109 -3.66 13.87 14.07
#